data_AF-A0A7G9R9W0-F1
#
_entry.id   AF-A0A7G9R9W0-F1
#
_cell.length_a   1.000
_cell.length_b   1.000
_cell.length_c   1.000
_cell.angle_alpha   90.00
_cell.angle_beta   90.00
_cell.angle_gamma   90.00
#
_symmetry.space_group_name_H-M   'P 1'
#
loop_
_entity.id
_entity.type
_entity.pdbx_description
1 polymer ?
#
loop_
_entity_poly.entity_id
_entity_poly.type
_entity_poly.pdbx_seq_one_letter_code
_entity_poly.pdbx_strand_id
1 'polypeptide(L)'
;MEAVDAGGAGRLRPLMLAVVADTRQLDRIEDELQQAFSSEFRVRGEQTTADAVRLLDRARDQQQPVAVALVDYDLGEHDRNEVLARVRSLHPDARRAMLVHWGSWADRETASAVLQAMAVGDISYYVLKPWTTPDELFHRTVAEFVQEWSRSDPSTMREVVVVAELRSPRASAIRSLLTRNGIPHSFREVGSPAAAAVLRAVEQQVTRASAAEVLVWMPALGGKVLLDPTDVEVAQAWGVATTLPPDDRDFDVLVIGGGPAGLAAAVYGSSEGLRTLVVEREAIGGQAGSSSLIRNYLGFSRGISGADLAQRGYQQAWVFGTYFLFMREVEHLDVGDGVFTATISDVGQVRARAVVLSSGVSYRRLGVPDLEALSGAGVYYGANVSEAQGLTGLQAVVVGGGNSAGQAVVHLARYCEQVTLVVRGDDLGQGMSAYLVETVQAAPNVVVRLDAEITGGGGDGRLERVVIRDRSSGVEEPVHADGLFVMIGAEPRTSWLPVSVGRDRLGFVLAGTDASASGRWTEDRVPFPYESTQPGLFAVGDVRSGSVKRVASAVGEGSVVVSQLHQLFRQPHG
;
A
#
# COMPACT_ATOMS: atom_id res chain seq x y z
N MET A 1 -14.08 33.29 -6.54
CA MET A 1 -13.71 34.70 -6.78
C MET A 1 -13.01 35.17 -5.52
N GLU A 2 -11.79 35.69 -5.70
CA GLU A 2 -10.79 36.10 -4.71
C GLU A 2 -10.20 34.98 -3.84
N ALA A 3 -9.10 34.41 -4.34
CA ALA A 3 -8.13 33.71 -3.53
C ALA A 3 -7.58 34.69 -2.49
N VAL A 4 -7.76 34.36 -1.22
CA VAL A 4 -7.19 35.10 -0.10
C VAL A 4 -5.67 34.94 -0.20
N ASP A 5 -5.01 35.98 -0.72
CA ASP A 5 -3.57 36.17 -0.71
C ASP A 5 -3.13 36.42 0.75
N ALA A 6 -2.94 35.33 1.48
CA ALA A 6 -2.36 35.35 2.80
C ALA A 6 -0.84 35.49 2.65
N GLY A 7 -0.35 36.71 2.89
CA GLY A 7 1.04 37.12 2.72
C GLY A 7 2.08 36.10 3.18
N GLY A 8 2.91 35.68 2.23
CA GLY A 8 4.17 34.98 2.46
C GLY A 8 5.24 35.61 1.59
N ALA A 9 6.42 35.88 2.14
CA ALA A 9 7.60 36.23 1.36
C ALA A 9 7.72 35.26 0.18
N GLY A 10 7.88 35.80 -1.05
CA GLY A 10 7.79 35.05 -2.30
C GLY A 10 8.61 33.76 -2.26
N ARG A 11 7.92 32.64 -2.06
CA ARG A 11 8.56 31.34 -1.88
C ARG A 11 9.18 30.93 -3.21
N LEU A 12 10.46 30.54 -3.19
CA LEU A 12 11.15 30.12 -4.41
C LEU A 12 10.42 28.92 -5.02
N ARG A 13 10.21 28.97 -6.34
CA ARG A 13 9.61 27.86 -7.10
C ARG A 13 10.40 26.57 -6.86
N PRO A 14 9.75 25.42 -6.63
CA PRO A 14 10.46 24.17 -6.40
C PRO A 14 11.40 23.83 -7.56
N LEU A 15 12.57 23.28 -7.25
CA LEU A 15 13.59 22.91 -8.22
C LEU A 15 13.28 21.55 -8.87
N MET A 16 13.42 21.47 -10.18
CA MET A 16 13.54 20.23 -10.94
C MET A 16 14.95 20.17 -11.53
N LEU A 17 15.75 19.21 -11.06
CA LEU A 17 17.15 19.05 -11.44
C LEU A 17 17.31 17.88 -12.41
N ALA A 18 18.01 18.10 -13.53
CA ALA A 18 18.52 17.03 -14.39
C ALA A 18 20.05 17.04 -14.37
N VAL A 19 20.68 15.89 -14.11
CA VAL A 19 22.14 15.73 -14.11
C VAL A 19 22.54 14.74 -15.20
N VAL A 20 23.11 15.24 -16.29
CA VAL A 20 23.39 14.48 -17.52
C VAL A 20 24.71 14.94 -18.11
N ALA A 21 25.65 14.01 -18.29
CA ALA A 21 27.01 14.35 -18.76
C ALA A 21 27.03 14.78 -20.24
N ASP A 22 26.17 14.21 -21.08
CA ASP A 22 26.06 14.58 -22.49
C ASP A 22 25.26 15.88 -22.65
N THR A 23 25.90 16.92 -23.18
CA THR A 23 25.30 18.26 -23.33
C THR A 23 24.04 18.23 -24.21
N ARG A 24 24.02 17.46 -25.31
CA ARG A 24 22.87 17.44 -26.22
C ARG A 24 21.67 16.75 -25.60
N GLN A 25 21.92 15.70 -24.82
CA GLN A 25 20.87 15.02 -24.06
C GLN A 25 20.36 15.90 -22.93
N LEU A 26 21.25 16.61 -22.23
CA LEU A 26 20.87 17.54 -21.18
C LEU A 26 19.97 18.65 -21.72
N ASP A 27 20.37 19.28 -22.82
CA ASP A 27 19.61 20.35 -23.47
C ASP A 27 18.20 19.87 -23.83
N ARG A 28 18.07 18.68 -24.43
CA ARG A 28 16.75 18.10 -24.75
C ARG A 28 15.90 17.85 -23.50
N ILE A 29 16.49 17.27 -22.46
CA ILE A 29 15.77 16.99 -21.21
C ILE A 29 15.31 18.29 -20.55
N GLU A 30 16.17 19.30 -20.49
CA GLU A 30 15.86 20.61 -19.93
C GLU A 30 14.76 21.30 -20.74
N ASP A 31 14.78 21.22 -22.07
CA ASP A 31 13.73 21.76 -22.95
C ASP A 31 12.36 21.11 -22.72
N GLU A 32 12.28 19.76 -22.66
CA GLU A 32 11.01 19.06 -22.40
C GLU A 32 10.47 19.40 -20.99
N LEU A 33 11.34 19.41 -19.98
CA LEU A 33 10.96 19.81 -18.61
C LEU A 33 10.47 21.26 -18.56
N GLN A 34 11.15 22.16 -19.27
CA GLN A 34 10.80 23.58 -19.33
C GLN A 34 9.45 23.76 -20.03
N GLN A 35 9.21 23.03 -21.11
CA GLN A 35 7.94 23.06 -21.84
C GLN A 35 6.76 22.62 -20.96
N ALA A 36 6.92 21.55 -20.18
CA ALA A 36 5.82 20.96 -19.42
C ALA A 36 5.60 21.57 -18.03
N PHE A 37 6.66 22.03 -17.33
CA PHE A 37 6.59 22.31 -15.88
C PHE A 37 7.04 23.71 -15.46
N SER A 38 7.53 24.55 -16.38
CA SER A 38 8.17 25.83 -16.02
C SER A 38 7.25 26.92 -15.45
N SER A 39 5.92 26.76 -15.52
CA SER A 39 4.98 27.67 -14.86
C SER A 39 5.14 27.61 -13.34
N GLU A 40 5.27 26.41 -12.78
CA GLU A 40 5.29 26.14 -11.35
C GLU A 40 6.69 25.82 -10.82
N PHE A 41 7.55 25.23 -11.66
CA PHE A 41 8.86 24.73 -11.25
C PHE A 41 10.01 25.55 -11.85
N ARG A 42 11.12 25.60 -11.14
CA ARG A 42 12.40 26.06 -11.68
C ARG A 42 13.15 24.84 -12.23
N VAL A 43 13.25 24.73 -13.54
CA VAL A 43 14.02 23.66 -14.20
C VAL A 43 15.50 24.05 -14.24
N ARG A 44 16.39 23.08 -14.01
CA ARG A 44 17.83 23.27 -14.15
C ARG A 44 18.55 21.99 -14.57
N GLY A 45 19.34 22.09 -15.63
CA GLY A 45 20.32 21.08 -16.02
C GLY A 45 21.72 21.32 -15.46
N GLU A 46 22.44 20.27 -15.07
CA GLU A 46 23.87 20.30 -14.71
C GLU A 46 24.64 19.12 -15.35
N GLN A 47 25.86 19.35 -15.82
CA GLN A 47 26.67 18.33 -16.52
C GLN A 47 27.60 17.55 -15.61
N THR A 48 27.90 18.08 -14.42
CA THR A 48 28.88 17.51 -13.49
C THR A 48 28.28 17.29 -12.12
N THR A 49 28.75 16.26 -11.42
CA THR A 49 28.43 16.00 -10.01
C THR A 49 28.71 17.20 -9.12
N ALA A 50 29.86 17.86 -9.33
CA ALA A 50 30.27 19.00 -8.53
C ALA A 50 29.30 20.20 -8.66
N ASP A 51 28.79 20.48 -9.86
CA ASP A 51 27.81 21.53 -10.08
C ASP A 51 26.43 21.17 -9.50
N ALA A 52 26.00 19.92 -9.69
CA ALA A 52 24.75 19.41 -9.14
C ALA A 52 24.75 19.48 -7.59
N VAL A 53 25.82 19.03 -6.94
CA VAL A 53 25.98 19.09 -5.48
C VAL A 53 25.96 20.55 -4.99
N ARG A 54 26.67 21.46 -5.65
CA ARG A 54 26.64 22.90 -5.32
C ARG A 54 25.24 23.51 -5.48
N LEU A 55 24.46 23.07 -6.46
CA LEU A 55 23.09 23.54 -6.64
C LEU A 55 22.18 23.03 -5.52
N LEU A 56 22.29 21.76 -5.14
CA LEU A 56 21.52 21.16 -4.05
C LEU A 56 21.84 21.80 -2.70
N ASP A 57 23.11 22.09 -2.44
CA ASP A 57 23.55 22.80 -1.22
C ASP A 57 22.94 24.20 -1.16
N ARG A 58 22.99 24.95 -2.27
CA ARG A 58 22.36 26.29 -2.35
C ARG A 58 20.84 26.22 -2.16
N ALA A 59 20.18 25.23 -2.76
CA ALA A 59 18.73 25.05 -2.60
C ALA A 59 18.37 24.84 -1.13
N ARG A 60 19.13 24.02 -0.39
CA ARG A 60 18.97 23.83 1.05
C ARG A 60 19.16 25.14 1.81
N ASP A 61 20.24 25.86 1.54
CA ASP A 61 20.58 27.10 2.26
C ASP A 61 19.52 28.20 2.05
N GLN A 62 18.89 28.22 0.87
CA GLN A 62 17.81 29.12 0.51
C GLN A 62 16.42 28.62 0.92
N GLN A 63 16.33 27.44 1.55
CA GLN A 63 15.07 26.74 1.83
C GLN A 63 14.18 26.61 0.58
N GLN A 64 14.80 26.48 -0.59
CA GLN A 64 14.12 26.18 -1.85
C GLN A 64 13.80 24.68 -1.90
N PRO A 65 12.53 24.27 -2.01
CA PRO A 65 12.19 22.86 -2.14
C PRO A 65 12.77 22.25 -3.42
N VAL A 66 13.25 21.02 -3.36
CA VAL A 66 13.59 20.21 -4.54
C VAL A 66 12.48 19.22 -4.77
N ALA A 67 11.84 19.29 -5.93
CA ALA A 67 10.70 18.44 -6.28
C ALA A 67 11.15 17.11 -6.89
N VAL A 68 11.98 17.21 -7.92
CA VAL A 68 12.44 16.06 -8.70
C VAL A 68 13.93 16.22 -9.01
N ALA A 69 14.68 15.13 -8.84
CA ALA A 69 16.06 15.00 -9.30
C ALA A 69 16.18 13.81 -10.26
N LEU A 70 16.51 14.09 -11.52
CA LEU A 70 16.74 13.12 -12.58
C LEU A 70 18.26 12.97 -12.76
N VAL A 71 18.82 11.79 -12.49
CA VAL A 71 20.26 11.55 -12.55
C VAL A 71 20.56 10.51 -13.62
N ASP A 72 21.47 10.82 -14.54
CA ASP A 72 21.85 9.93 -15.62
C ASP A 72 22.53 8.65 -15.13
N TYR A 73 22.11 7.50 -15.66
CA TYR A 73 22.82 6.24 -15.50
C TYR A 73 24.26 6.35 -16.00
N ASP A 74 24.47 7.08 -17.10
CA ASP A 74 25.76 7.21 -17.81
C ASP A 74 26.74 8.20 -17.13
N LEU A 75 26.36 8.84 -16.01
CA LEU A 75 27.21 9.77 -15.24
C LEU A 75 28.42 9.07 -14.58
N GLY A 76 28.45 7.73 -14.58
CA GLY A 76 29.42 6.91 -13.85
C GLY A 76 28.91 6.58 -12.44
N GLU A 77 29.22 5.38 -11.95
CA GLU A 77 28.62 4.86 -10.71
C GLU A 77 28.93 5.71 -9.46
N HIS A 78 30.20 6.10 -9.28
CA HIS A 78 30.62 6.91 -8.13
C HIS A 78 29.91 8.27 -8.10
N ASP A 79 29.96 8.97 -9.23
CA ASP A 79 29.38 10.29 -9.42
C ASP A 79 27.86 10.28 -9.26
N ARG A 80 27.19 9.30 -9.86
CA ARG A 80 25.74 9.08 -9.71
C ARG A 80 25.35 8.85 -8.25
N ASN A 81 26.09 7.98 -7.55
CA ASN A 81 25.81 7.66 -6.15
C ASN A 81 26.03 8.88 -5.23
N GLU A 82 27.04 9.71 -5.52
CA GLU A 82 27.28 10.97 -4.80
C GLU A 82 26.10 11.94 -4.93
N VAL A 83 25.61 12.18 -6.16
CA VAL A 83 24.44 13.05 -6.39
C VAL A 83 23.21 12.49 -5.66
N LEU A 84 22.89 11.20 -5.83
CA LEU A 84 21.70 10.59 -5.23
C LEU A 84 21.76 10.60 -3.69
N ALA A 85 22.93 10.31 -3.11
CA ALA A 85 23.15 10.40 -1.67
C ALA A 85 22.98 11.84 -1.17
N ARG A 86 23.46 12.84 -1.93
CA ARG A 86 23.30 14.25 -1.57
C ARG A 86 21.85 14.71 -1.62
N VAL A 87 21.11 14.34 -2.66
CA VAL A 87 19.66 14.63 -2.74
C VAL A 87 18.95 13.98 -1.56
N ARG A 88 19.21 12.70 -1.28
CA ARG A 88 18.58 12.00 -0.14
C ARG A 88 18.85 12.68 1.20
N SER A 89 20.10 13.06 1.45
CA SER A 89 20.52 13.66 2.73
C SER A 89 19.99 15.08 2.92
N LEU A 90 19.96 15.90 1.88
CA LEU A 90 19.62 17.32 2.00
C LEU A 90 18.16 17.62 1.68
N HIS A 91 17.55 16.82 0.81
CA HIS A 91 16.20 17.02 0.26
C HIS A 91 15.45 15.69 0.30
N PRO A 92 15.20 15.11 1.49
CA PRO A 92 14.65 13.77 1.64
C PRO A 92 13.32 13.56 0.93
N ASP A 93 12.49 14.62 0.88
CA ASP A 93 11.18 14.64 0.21
C ASP A 93 11.25 14.64 -1.32
N ALA A 94 12.40 15.00 -1.91
CA ALA A 94 12.57 15.07 -3.36
C ALA A 94 12.41 13.69 -3.99
N ARG A 95 11.64 13.61 -5.08
CA ARG A 95 11.56 12.38 -5.86
C ARG A 95 12.82 12.24 -6.70
N ARG A 96 13.45 11.07 -6.61
CA ARG A 96 14.72 10.77 -7.27
C ARG A 96 14.47 9.74 -8.35
N ALA A 97 14.99 9.97 -9.55
CA ALA A 97 14.85 9.02 -10.63
C ALA A 97 16.14 8.86 -11.43
N MET A 98 16.37 7.65 -11.91
CA MET A 98 17.49 7.35 -12.79
C MET A 98 17.07 7.52 -14.26
N LEU A 99 17.80 8.31 -15.03
CA LEU A 99 17.56 8.44 -16.46
C LEU A 99 18.24 7.29 -17.20
N VAL A 100 17.49 6.60 -18.07
CA VAL A 100 17.98 5.48 -18.87
C VAL A 100 17.56 5.62 -20.33
N HIS A 101 18.34 5.04 -21.24
CA HIS A 101 18.00 5.03 -22.66
C HIS A 101 16.88 4.04 -22.97
N TRP A 102 16.09 4.34 -24.00
CA TRP A 102 15.23 3.33 -24.60
C TRP A 102 16.09 2.18 -25.13
N GLY A 103 15.78 0.95 -24.70
CA GLY A 103 16.54 -0.25 -25.08
C GLY A 103 17.48 -0.76 -24.00
N SER A 104 17.80 0.06 -22.97
CA SER A 104 18.68 -0.35 -21.86
C SER A 104 18.17 -1.55 -21.06
N TRP A 105 16.91 -1.92 -21.19
CA TRP A 105 16.30 -3.13 -20.62
C TRP A 105 16.91 -4.44 -21.13
N ALA A 106 17.49 -4.44 -22.33
CA ALA A 106 18.18 -5.61 -22.88
C ALA A 106 19.51 -5.86 -22.16
N ASP A 107 20.04 -4.83 -21.49
CA ASP A 107 21.23 -4.91 -20.66
C ASP A 107 20.86 -5.28 -19.22
N ARG A 108 21.38 -6.42 -18.77
CA ARG A 108 21.16 -6.91 -17.40
C ARG A 108 21.85 -6.04 -16.36
N GLU A 109 22.93 -5.37 -16.71
CA GLU A 109 23.70 -4.52 -15.80
C GLU A 109 22.86 -3.29 -15.42
N THR A 110 22.35 -2.57 -16.44
CA THR A 110 21.43 -1.44 -16.21
C THR A 110 20.20 -1.83 -15.40
N ALA A 111 19.55 -2.95 -15.74
CA ALA A 111 18.38 -3.42 -15.00
C ALA A 111 18.68 -3.75 -13.53
N SER A 112 19.84 -4.37 -13.26
CA SER A 112 20.27 -4.70 -11.89
C SER A 112 20.59 -3.45 -11.09
N ALA A 113 21.28 -2.47 -11.69
CA ALA A 113 21.59 -1.19 -11.05
C ALA A 113 20.34 -0.41 -10.65
N VAL A 114 19.33 -0.37 -11.52
CA VAL A 114 18.03 0.25 -11.23
C VAL A 114 17.33 -0.45 -10.07
N LEU A 115 17.26 -1.79 -10.08
CA LEU A 115 16.60 -2.56 -9.01
C LEU A 115 17.29 -2.37 -7.66
N GLN A 116 18.63 -2.36 -7.65
CA GLN A 116 19.42 -2.14 -6.44
C GLN A 116 19.22 -0.71 -5.90
N ALA A 117 19.34 0.31 -6.76
CA ALA A 117 19.13 1.71 -6.37
C ALA A 117 17.71 1.94 -5.81
N MET A 118 16.69 1.28 -6.37
CA MET A 118 15.32 1.33 -5.83
C MET A 118 15.20 0.64 -4.47
N ALA A 119 15.91 -0.45 -4.24
CA ALA A 119 15.82 -1.22 -3.00
C ALA A 119 16.47 -0.51 -1.81
N VAL A 120 17.55 0.24 -2.06
CA VAL A 120 18.18 1.11 -1.07
C VAL A 120 17.54 2.50 -0.98
N GLY A 121 16.50 2.78 -1.78
CA GLY A 121 15.79 4.06 -1.77
C GLY A 121 16.58 5.23 -2.34
N ASP A 122 17.66 4.97 -3.09
CA ASP A 122 18.40 5.99 -3.84
C ASP A 122 17.50 6.63 -4.89
N ILE A 123 16.70 5.82 -5.57
CA ILE A 123 15.69 6.28 -6.53
C ILE A 123 14.31 5.73 -6.19
N SER A 124 13.28 6.48 -6.57
CA SER A 124 11.89 6.03 -6.55
C SER A 124 11.60 5.12 -7.75
N TYR A 125 12.03 5.51 -8.96
CA TYR A 125 11.91 4.72 -10.19
C TYR A 125 12.86 5.24 -11.30
N TYR A 126 12.91 4.62 -12.49
CA TYR A 126 13.65 5.16 -13.65
C TYR A 126 12.76 6.02 -14.57
N VAL A 127 13.37 6.91 -15.35
CA VAL A 127 12.73 7.68 -16.42
C VAL A 127 13.46 7.41 -17.73
N LEU A 128 12.71 7.19 -18.80
CA LEU A 128 13.32 7.06 -20.12
C LEU A 128 13.72 8.45 -20.63
N LYS A 129 14.96 8.60 -21.09
CA LYS A 129 15.42 9.82 -21.74
C LYS A 129 14.52 10.13 -22.95
N PRO A 130 14.09 11.39 -23.16
CA PRO A 130 13.20 11.76 -24.26
C PRO A 130 13.87 11.51 -25.62
N TRP A 131 13.11 10.92 -26.54
CA TRP A 131 13.58 10.58 -27.89
C TRP A 131 12.78 11.27 -28.99
N THR A 132 11.68 11.93 -28.65
CA THR A 132 10.90 12.83 -29.52
C THR A 132 10.75 14.20 -28.88
N THR A 133 10.18 15.16 -29.61
CA THR A 133 9.80 16.48 -29.08
C THR A 133 8.49 16.91 -29.75
N PRO A 134 7.39 17.13 -28.99
CA PRO A 134 7.26 16.84 -27.55
C PRO A 134 7.29 15.33 -27.25
N ASP A 135 7.80 14.94 -26.09
CA ASP A 135 7.79 13.55 -25.61
C ASP A 135 6.77 13.32 -24.49
N GLU A 136 5.54 12.96 -24.86
CA GLU A 136 4.45 12.80 -23.89
C GLU A 136 4.66 11.64 -22.91
N LEU A 137 5.45 10.63 -23.27
CA LEU A 137 5.77 9.55 -22.34
C LEU A 137 6.71 10.04 -21.25
N PHE A 138 7.73 10.81 -21.64
CA PHE A 138 8.62 11.49 -20.69
C PHE A 138 7.82 12.42 -19.77
N HIS A 139 6.99 13.31 -20.33
CA HIS A 139 6.16 14.23 -19.55
C HIS A 139 5.25 13.51 -18.56
N ARG A 140 4.51 12.49 -19.02
CA ARG A 140 3.64 11.70 -18.15
C ARG A 140 4.43 11.06 -17.01
N THR A 141 5.60 10.51 -17.31
CA THR A 141 6.44 9.84 -16.31
C THR A 141 6.94 10.83 -15.26
N VAL A 142 7.42 12.00 -15.67
CA VAL A 142 7.86 13.06 -14.76
C VAL A 142 6.69 13.62 -13.94
N ALA A 143 5.52 13.79 -14.54
CA ALA A 143 4.32 14.29 -13.87
C ALA A 143 3.87 13.37 -12.72
N GLU A 144 4.09 12.06 -12.83
CA GLU A 144 3.82 11.11 -11.74
C GLU A 144 4.73 11.37 -10.53
N PHE A 145 6.03 11.64 -10.73
CA PHE A 145 6.91 12.05 -9.63
C PHE A 145 6.50 13.40 -9.03
N VAL A 146 6.10 14.37 -9.87
CA VAL A 146 5.60 15.67 -9.39
C VAL A 146 4.34 15.50 -8.54
N GLN A 147 3.44 14.60 -8.95
CA GLN A 147 2.24 14.27 -8.17
C GLN A 147 2.61 13.60 -6.83
N GLU A 148 3.56 12.66 -6.82
CA GLU A 148 4.03 12.03 -5.59
C GLU A 148 4.75 13.00 -4.64
N TRP A 149 5.50 13.97 -5.18
CA TRP A 149 6.16 15.02 -4.42
C TRP A 149 5.17 16.02 -3.83
N SER A 150 4.19 16.49 -4.62
CA SER A 150 3.18 17.44 -4.13
C SER A 150 2.31 16.83 -3.02
N ARG A 151 2.14 15.49 -3.05
CA ARG A 151 1.53 14.69 -1.98
C ARG A 151 2.39 14.56 -0.71
N SER A 152 3.68 14.87 -0.71
CA SER A 152 4.51 14.94 0.51
C SER A 152 4.76 16.37 1.00
N ASP A 153 4.65 17.39 0.15
CA ASP A 153 4.89 18.79 0.55
C ASP A 153 3.88 19.28 1.63
N PRO A 154 4.34 19.64 2.84
CA PRO A 154 3.47 20.06 3.95
C PRO A 154 2.83 21.43 3.75
N SER A 155 3.25 22.18 2.72
CA SER A 155 2.78 23.54 2.44
C SER A 155 1.66 23.65 1.44
N THR A 156 1.42 22.62 0.65
CA THR A 156 0.20 22.50 -0.15
C THR A 156 -0.99 22.46 0.80
N MET A 157 -1.99 23.34 0.62
CA MET A 157 -3.25 23.18 1.34
C MET A 157 -3.82 21.81 0.99
N ARG A 158 -3.79 20.90 1.96
CA ARG A 158 -4.24 19.52 1.75
C ARG A 158 -5.74 19.47 1.72
N GLU A 159 -6.25 18.50 0.97
CA GLU A 159 -7.69 18.32 0.78
C GLU A 159 -8.42 18.11 2.11
N VAL A 160 -7.72 17.52 3.10
CA VAL A 160 -8.15 17.39 4.50
C VAL A 160 -7.09 17.93 5.47
N VAL A 161 -7.49 18.68 6.50
CA VAL A 161 -6.64 19.19 7.57
C VAL A 161 -7.19 18.73 8.90
N VAL A 162 -6.37 18.02 9.69
CA VAL A 162 -6.71 17.53 11.03
C VAL A 162 -5.98 18.39 12.06
N VAL A 163 -6.73 19.01 12.98
CA VAL A 163 -6.20 19.79 14.10
C VAL A 163 -6.55 19.06 15.39
N ALA A 164 -5.53 18.63 16.15
CA ALA A 164 -5.71 17.98 17.45
C ALA A 164 -4.40 18.00 18.25
N GLU A 165 -4.42 17.51 19.50
CA GLU A 165 -3.19 17.17 20.23
C GLU A 165 -2.47 16.00 19.56
N LEU A 166 -1.12 16.02 19.54
CA LEU A 166 -0.32 14.99 18.87
C LEU A 166 -0.59 13.57 19.41
N ARG A 167 -0.95 13.46 20.69
CA ARG A 167 -1.21 12.20 21.38
C ARG A 167 -2.70 11.81 21.44
N SER A 168 -3.58 12.55 20.75
CA SER A 168 -5.01 12.21 20.70
C SER A 168 -5.22 10.84 20.03
N PRO A 169 -5.83 9.85 20.72
CA PRO A 169 -6.16 8.57 20.12
C PRO A 169 -7.12 8.72 18.94
N ARG A 170 -8.10 9.62 19.04
CA ARG A 170 -9.06 9.86 17.96
C ARG A 170 -8.39 10.48 16.73
N ALA A 171 -7.50 11.44 16.93
CA ALA A 171 -6.74 12.03 15.82
C ALA A 171 -5.86 10.99 15.12
N SER A 172 -5.24 10.09 15.87
CA SER A 172 -4.47 8.97 15.32
C SER A 172 -5.34 8.03 14.48
N ALA A 173 -6.55 7.70 14.96
CA ALA A 173 -7.50 6.87 14.21
C ALA A 173 -7.94 7.55 12.89
N ILE A 174 -8.29 8.84 12.92
CA ILE A 174 -8.65 9.60 11.70
C ILE A 174 -7.48 9.68 10.73
N ARG A 175 -6.27 9.95 11.21
CA ARG A 175 -5.08 9.97 10.33
C ARG A 175 -4.83 8.61 9.70
N SER A 176 -4.99 7.52 10.46
CA SER A 176 -4.88 6.15 9.95
C SER A 176 -5.94 5.89 8.87
N LEU A 177 -7.19 6.28 9.11
CA LEU A 177 -8.29 6.19 8.16
C LEU A 177 -7.97 6.90 6.83
N LEU A 178 -7.57 8.17 6.91
CA LEU A 178 -7.22 8.99 5.74
C LEU A 178 -6.04 8.39 4.98
N THR A 179 -5.00 7.95 5.69
CA THR A 179 -3.82 7.31 5.12
C THR A 179 -4.18 6.02 4.37
N ARG A 180 -4.94 5.11 4.99
CA ARG A 180 -5.31 3.83 4.36
C ARG A 180 -6.21 3.99 3.14
N ASN A 181 -7.01 5.06 3.08
CA ASN A 181 -7.87 5.37 1.94
C ASN A 181 -7.20 6.29 0.90
N GLY A 182 -5.89 6.57 1.05
CA GLY A 182 -5.14 7.40 0.12
C GLY A 182 -5.62 8.86 0.07
N ILE A 183 -6.30 9.34 1.11
CA ILE A 183 -6.83 10.71 1.17
C ILE A 183 -5.70 11.65 1.60
N PRO A 184 -5.28 12.61 0.74
CA PRO A 184 -4.26 13.59 1.07
C PRO A 184 -4.69 14.44 2.27
N HIS A 185 -3.91 14.39 3.35
CA HIS A 185 -4.23 15.10 4.57
C HIS A 185 -2.99 15.72 5.23
N SER A 186 -3.21 16.73 6.06
CA SER A 186 -2.18 17.31 6.93
C SER A 186 -2.63 17.29 8.38
N PHE A 187 -1.69 17.09 9.29
CA PHE A 187 -1.92 17.19 10.73
C PHE A 187 -1.31 18.49 11.26
N ARG A 188 -2.07 19.23 12.07
CA ARG A 188 -1.63 20.46 12.74
C ARG A 188 -1.85 20.30 14.24
N GLU A 189 -0.76 20.34 14.99
CA GLU A 189 -0.85 20.23 16.45
C GLU A 189 -1.52 21.48 17.04
N VAL A 190 -2.45 21.27 17.98
CA VAL A 190 -3.10 22.35 18.73
C VAL A 190 -2.04 23.24 19.38
N GLY A 191 -2.22 24.55 19.29
CA GLY A 191 -1.24 25.54 19.78
C GLY A 191 -0.14 25.91 18.77
N SER A 192 0.02 25.18 17.66
CA SER A 192 0.96 25.57 16.60
C SER A 192 0.46 26.78 15.79
N PRO A 193 1.37 27.60 15.19
CA PRO A 193 0.98 28.70 14.30
C PRO A 193 0.13 28.25 13.11
N ALA A 194 0.40 27.04 12.60
CA ALA A 194 -0.35 26.46 11.49
C ALA A 194 -1.77 26.04 11.92
N ALA A 195 -1.95 25.49 13.12
CA ALA A 195 -3.28 25.24 13.68
C ALA A 195 -4.05 26.54 13.91
N ALA A 196 -3.39 27.59 14.42
CA ALA A 196 -4.02 28.90 14.60
C ALA A 196 -4.49 29.52 13.28
N ALA A 197 -3.76 29.30 12.18
CA ALA A 197 -4.18 29.74 10.84
C ALA A 197 -5.46 29.01 10.38
N VAL A 198 -5.54 27.69 10.60
CA VAL A 198 -6.75 26.91 10.30
C VAL A 198 -7.93 27.40 11.13
N LEU A 199 -7.73 27.60 12.44
CA LEU A 199 -8.79 28.07 13.34
C LEU A 199 -9.34 29.44 12.93
N ARG A 200 -8.49 30.38 12.51
CA ARG A 200 -8.93 31.66 11.92
C ARG A 200 -9.72 31.47 10.63
N ALA A 201 -9.31 30.55 9.77
CA ALA A 201 -9.99 30.29 8.50
C ALA A 201 -11.40 29.70 8.69
N VAL A 202 -11.64 28.98 9.78
CA VAL A 202 -12.93 28.32 10.07
C VAL A 202 -13.77 29.03 11.14
N GLU A 203 -13.29 30.15 11.67
CA GLU A 203 -13.89 30.86 12.82
C GLU A 203 -15.37 31.24 12.58
N GLN A 204 -15.72 31.63 11.35
CA GLN A 204 -17.10 31.97 10.98
C GLN A 204 -18.05 30.76 10.92
N GLN A 205 -17.51 29.54 10.81
CA GLN A 205 -18.28 28.30 10.71
C GLN A 205 -18.39 27.57 12.06
N VAL A 206 -17.55 27.93 13.04
CA VAL A 206 -17.46 27.22 14.31
C VAL A 206 -17.61 28.19 15.48
N THR A 207 -18.81 28.25 16.06
CA THR A 207 -19.13 29.16 17.17
C THR A 207 -18.50 28.74 18.51
N ARG A 208 -17.98 27.51 18.63
CA ARG A 208 -17.23 27.00 19.79
C ARG A 208 -16.19 25.93 19.38
N ALA A 209 -15.06 26.35 18.84
CA ALA A 209 -13.94 25.42 18.57
C ALA A 209 -13.17 25.03 19.85
N SER A 210 -13.42 25.70 20.99
CA SER A 210 -12.56 25.57 22.17
C SER A 210 -12.80 24.32 23.04
N ALA A 211 -13.68 23.40 22.62
CA ALA A 211 -14.01 22.19 23.39
C ALA A 211 -13.88 20.88 22.59
N ALA A 212 -13.62 20.93 21.28
CA ALA A 212 -13.44 19.73 20.48
C ALA A 212 -12.02 19.16 20.64
N GLU A 213 -11.89 17.85 20.81
CA GLU A 213 -10.60 17.16 20.88
C GLU A 213 -9.93 17.12 19.50
N VAL A 214 -10.73 16.93 18.45
CA VAL A 214 -10.29 16.84 17.06
C VAL A 214 -11.17 17.70 16.15
N LEU A 215 -10.54 18.55 15.35
CA LEU A 215 -11.18 19.28 14.26
C LEU A 215 -10.69 18.73 12.92
N VAL A 216 -11.62 18.44 12.01
CA VAL A 216 -11.32 18.07 10.63
C VAL A 216 -11.89 19.13 9.70
N TRP A 217 -11.04 19.72 8.87
CA TRP A 217 -11.42 20.74 7.90
C TRP A 217 -11.11 20.26 6.48
N MET A 218 -12.06 20.40 5.56
CA MET A 218 -11.92 20.00 4.17
C MET A 218 -11.98 21.22 3.24
N PRO A 219 -10.89 22.00 3.10
CA PRO A 219 -10.90 23.22 2.29
C PRO A 219 -11.25 22.97 0.82
N ALA A 220 -10.84 21.82 0.27
CA ALA A 220 -11.09 21.44 -1.12
C ALA A 220 -12.56 21.04 -1.40
N LEU A 221 -13.35 20.72 -0.37
CA LEU A 221 -14.73 20.23 -0.49
C LEU A 221 -15.74 21.21 0.12
N GLY A 222 -15.74 22.44 -0.39
CA GLY A 222 -16.67 23.49 0.09
C GLY A 222 -16.37 23.98 1.50
N GLY A 223 -15.18 23.67 2.05
CA GLY A 223 -14.74 24.16 3.34
C GLY A 223 -15.42 23.51 4.55
N LYS A 224 -16.00 22.30 4.41
CA LYS A 224 -16.67 21.59 5.51
C LYS A 224 -15.79 21.48 6.74
N VAL A 225 -16.37 21.73 7.92
CA VAL A 225 -15.71 21.59 9.21
C VAL A 225 -16.47 20.58 10.05
N LEU A 226 -15.75 19.63 10.63
CA LEU A 226 -16.27 18.61 11.53
C LEU A 226 -15.56 18.72 12.88
N LEU A 227 -16.32 18.58 13.96
CA LEU A 227 -15.84 18.59 15.34
C LEU A 227 -16.07 17.22 15.94
N ASP A 228 -14.99 16.60 16.43
CA ASP A 228 -14.97 15.23 16.96
C ASP A 228 -15.68 14.20 16.07
N PRO A 229 -15.47 14.20 14.72
CA PRO A 229 -16.25 13.34 13.85
C PRO A 229 -15.94 11.87 14.07
N THR A 230 -16.92 11.02 13.80
CA THR A 230 -16.78 9.58 13.55
C THR A 230 -16.16 9.30 12.18
N ASP A 231 -15.68 8.08 11.94
CA ASP A 231 -15.10 7.70 10.63
C ASP A 231 -16.14 7.81 9.50
N VAL A 232 -17.40 7.52 9.82
CA VAL A 232 -18.55 7.65 8.90
C VAL A 232 -18.79 9.11 8.52
N GLU A 233 -18.76 10.03 9.49
CA GLU A 233 -18.94 11.46 9.20
C GLU A 233 -17.79 12.03 8.35
N VAL A 234 -16.54 11.60 8.61
CA VAL A 234 -15.40 11.95 7.76
C VAL A 234 -15.62 11.42 6.33
N ALA A 235 -16.02 10.15 6.19
CA ALA A 235 -16.27 9.54 4.89
C ALA A 235 -17.42 10.24 4.13
N GLN A 236 -18.55 10.51 4.79
CA GLN A 236 -19.68 11.23 4.21
C GLN A 236 -19.33 12.67 3.82
N ALA A 237 -18.55 13.37 4.64
CA ALA A 237 -18.08 14.71 4.32
C ALA A 237 -17.20 14.71 3.07
N TRP A 238 -16.38 13.67 2.90
CA TRP A 238 -15.55 13.41 1.73
C TRP A 238 -16.34 12.99 0.47
N GLY A 239 -17.62 12.63 0.61
CA GLY A 239 -18.48 12.18 -0.49
C GLY A 239 -18.47 10.66 -0.72
N VAL A 240 -18.04 9.89 0.27
CA VAL A 240 -18.06 8.42 0.25
C VAL A 240 -19.42 7.92 0.70
N ALA A 241 -20.01 6.98 -0.05
CA ALA A 241 -21.28 6.36 0.31
C ALA A 241 -21.13 5.40 1.49
N THR A 242 -21.86 5.69 2.57
CA THR A 242 -21.92 4.86 3.80
C THR A 242 -23.35 4.37 4.11
N THR A 243 -24.29 4.64 3.21
CA THR A 243 -25.70 4.25 3.32
C THR A 243 -26.18 3.70 1.98
N LEU A 244 -27.28 2.95 2.00
CA LEU A 244 -27.99 2.50 0.80
C LEU A 244 -29.36 3.17 0.73
N PRO A 245 -29.86 3.51 -0.47
CA PRO A 245 -31.23 3.97 -0.67
C PRO A 245 -32.23 3.00 -0.01
N PRO A 246 -33.28 3.45 0.70
CA PRO A 246 -34.16 2.58 1.47
C PRO A 246 -34.73 1.37 0.72
N ASP A 247 -35.05 1.55 -0.57
CA ASP A 247 -35.66 0.52 -1.42
C ASP A 247 -34.61 -0.40 -2.08
N ASP A 248 -33.32 -0.07 -2.00
CA ASP A 248 -32.23 -0.86 -2.59
C ASP A 248 -31.69 -1.86 -1.55
N ARG A 249 -32.39 -2.99 -1.41
CA ARG A 249 -32.04 -4.05 -0.44
C ARG A 249 -31.81 -5.43 -1.05
N ASP A 250 -32.15 -5.63 -2.32
CA ASP A 250 -31.95 -6.89 -3.04
C ASP A 250 -30.82 -6.78 -4.08
N PHE A 251 -29.94 -7.78 -4.08
CA PHE A 251 -28.76 -7.87 -4.94
C PHE A 251 -28.64 -9.28 -5.54
N ASP A 252 -28.01 -9.39 -6.71
CA ASP A 252 -27.62 -10.70 -7.22
C ASP A 252 -26.43 -11.25 -6.41
N VAL A 253 -25.46 -10.37 -6.12
CA VAL A 253 -24.21 -10.75 -5.47
C VAL A 253 -23.86 -9.76 -4.36
N LEU A 254 -23.62 -10.28 -3.16
CA LEU A 254 -22.99 -9.55 -2.06
C LEU A 254 -21.51 -9.92 -1.98
N VAL A 255 -20.64 -8.95 -2.22
CA VAL A 255 -19.18 -9.06 -2.06
C VAL A 255 -18.77 -8.49 -0.71
N ILE A 256 -18.14 -9.30 0.14
CA ILE A 256 -17.72 -8.91 1.49
C ILE A 256 -16.20 -8.72 1.51
N GLY A 257 -15.78 -7.45 1.49
CA GLY A 257 -14.38 -7.01 1.45
C GLY A 257 -13.98 -6.40 0.11
N GLY A 258 -13.51 -5.16 0.13
CA GLY A 258 -13.06 -4.33 -1.00
C GLY A 258 -11.57 -4.44 -1.31
N GLY A 259 -10.93 -5.58 -1.01
CA GLY A 259 -9.57 -5.90 -1.46
C GLY A 259 -9.49 -6.26 -2.95
N PRO A 260 -8.31 -6.59 -3.50
CA PRO A 260 -8.14 -6.89 -4.92
C PRO A 260 -9.08 -7.98 -5.46
N ALA A 261 -9.35 -9.04 -4.67
CA ALA A 261 -10.31 -10.08 -5.06
C ALA A 261 -11.75 -9.56 -5.13
N GLY A 262 -12.19 -8.79 -4.13
CA GLY A 262 -13.55 -8.25 -4.10
C GLY A 262 -13.78 -7.19 -5.17
N LEU A 263 -12.80 -6.31 -5.41
CA LEU A 263 -12.84 -5.34 -6.49
C LEU A 263 -12.90 -6.02 -7.86
N ALA A 264 -12.15 -7.12 -8.06
CA ALA A 264 -12.25 -7.89 -9.29
C ALA A 264 -13.64 -8.54 -9.46
N ALA A 265 -14.19 -9.13 -8.40
CA ALA A 265 -15.54 -9.69 -8.42
C ALA A 265 -16.60 -8.62 -8.73
N ALA A 266 -16.43 -7.41 -8.19
CA ALA A 266 -17.30 -6.27 -8.46
C ALA A 266 -17.21 -5.78 -9.90
N VAL A 267 -16.00 -5.62 -10.44
CA VAL A 267 -15.78 -5.22 -11.84
C VAL A 267 -16.47 -6.21 -12.78
N TYR A 268 -16.15 -7.50 -12.64
CA TYR A 268 -16.66 -8.52 -13.54
C TYR A 268 -18.16 -8.73 -13.36
N GLY A 269 -18.64 -8.81 -12.11
CA GLY A 269 -20.06 -9.01 -11.80
C GLY A 269 -20.93 -7.91 -12.40
N SER A 270 -20.61 -6.65 -12.11
CA SER A 270 -21.39 -5.52 -12.64
C SER A 270 -21.23 -5.35 -14.15
N SER A 271 -20.05 -5.63 -14.73
CA SER A 271 -19.85 -5.56 -16.19
C SER A 271 -20.66 -6.62 -16.95
N GLU A 272 -20.97 -7.76 -16.30
CA GLU A 272 -21.80 -8.84 -16.83
C GLU A 272 -23.28 -8.71 -16.44
N GLY A 273 -23.66 -7.56 -15.86
CA GLY A 273 -25.05 -7.20 -15.57
C GLY A 273 -25.59 -7.70 -14.23
N LEU A 274 -24.74 -8.24 -13.35
CA LEU A 274 -25.16 -8.63 -11.99
C LEU A 274 -25.28 -7.39 -11.11
N ARG A 275 -26.40 -7.28 -10.39
CA ARG A 275 -26.58 -6.23 -9.40
C ARG A 275 -25.71 -6.53 -8.17
N THR A 276 -24.56 -5.87 -8.10
CA THR A 276 -23.50 -6.21 -7.14
C THR A 276 -23.38 -5.15 -6.03
N LEU A 277 -23.37 -5.61 -4.77
CA LEU A 277 -23.05 -4.80 -3.59
C LEU A 277 -21.69 -5.21 -3.02
N VAL A 278 -20.80 -4.26 -2.82
CA VAL A 278 -19.55 -4.44 -2.07
C VAL A 278 -19.68 -3.78 -0.71
N VAL A 279 -19.44 -4.55 0.35
CA VAL A 279 -19.34 -4.04 1.72
C VAL A 279 -17.88 -4.08 2.17
N GLU A 280 -17.31 -2.91 2.49
CA GLU A 280 -15.94 -2.75 2.94
C GLU A 280 -15.90 -1.99 4.27
N ARG A 281 -15.26 -2.60 5.26
CA ARG A 281 -15.26 -2.12 6.64
C ARG A 281 -14.28 -0.98 6.90
N GLU A 282 -13.12 -1.01 6.27
CA GLU A 282 -11.97 -0.22 6.69
C GLU A 282 -11.41 0.66 5.58
N ALA A 283 -11.06 0.07 4.43
CA ALA A 283 -10.43 0.80 3.33
C ALA A 283 -10.48 0.00 2.03
N ILE A 284 -10.69 0.72 0.92
CA ILE A 284 -10.53 0.17 -0.42
C ILE A 284 -9.11 -0.39 -0.58
N GLY A 285 -8.99 -1.57 -1.19
CA GLY A 285 -7.73 -2.26 -1.42
C GLY A 285 -7.32 -3.22 -0.32
N GLY A 286 -7.98 -3.19 0.85
CA GLY A 286 -7.66 -4.07 1.98
C GLY A 286 -6.17 -4.04 2.32
N GLN A 287 -5.58 -5.20 2.64
CA GLN A 287 -4.14 -5.29 2.94
C GLN A 287 -3.24 -4.87 1.77
N ALA A 288 -3.65 -5.16 0.54
CA ALA A 288 -2.87 -4.79 -0.63
C ALA A 288 -2.73 -3.27 -0.74
N GLY A 289 -3.76 -2.51 -0.30
CA GLY A 289 -3.79 -1.05 -0.29
C GLY A 289 -2.61 -0.40 0.43
N SER A 290 -2.07 -1.04 1.48
CA SER A 290 -0.90 -0.53 2.22
C SER A 290 0.46 -0.83 1.56
N SER A 291 0.48 -1.56 0.44
CA SER A 291 1.71 -1.81 -0.29
C SER A 291 2.21 -0.53 -0.94
N SER A 292 3.42 -0.09 -0.60
CA SER A 292 4.06 1.08 -1.20
C SER A 292 4.27 0.90 -2.70
N LEU A 293 4.63 -0.30 -3.16
CA LEU A 293 4.86 -0.61 -4.56
C LEU A 293 4.71 -2.10 -4.88
N ILE A 294 3.80 -2.44 -5.80
CA ILE A 294 3.59 -3.78 -6.34
C ILE A 294 4.27 -3.87 -7.71
N ARG A 295 5.37 -4.63 -7.80
CA ARG A 295 6.17 -4.77 -9.05
C ARG A 295 5.82 -5.99 -9.88
N ASN A 296 5.12 -6.96 -9.30
CA ASN A 296 4.83 -8.26 -9.91
C ASN A 296 3.38 -8.38 -10.42
N TYR A 297 2.70 -7.26 -10.66
CA TYR A 297 1.37 -7.23 -11.24
C TYR A 297 1.45 -6.87 -12.74
N LEU A 298 0.99 -7.79 -13.58
CA LEU A 298 1.06 -7.66 -15.03
C LEU A 298 0.35 -6.39 -15.51
N GLY A 299 0.96 -5.67 -16.45
CA GLY A 299 0.41 -4.45 -17.06
C GLY A 299 0.93 -3.15 -16.44
N PHE A 300 1.57 -3.20 -15.27
CA PHE A 300 2.24 -2.05 -14.65
C PHE A 300 3.76 -2.24 -14.72
N SER A 301 4.35 -1.91 -15.87
CA SER A 301 5.80 -2.03 -16.09
C SER A 301 6.62 -1.26 -15.05
N ARG A 302 6.03 -0.21 -14.48
CA ARG A 302 6.64 0.64 -13.44
C ARG A 302 6.34 0.23 -12.00
N GLY A 303 5.66 -0.89 -11.85
CA GLY A 303 4.92 -1.19 -10.64
C GLY A 303 3.77 -0.22 -10.43
N ILE A 304 2.97 -0.49 -9.41
CA ILE A 304 1.85 0.37 -9.01
C ILE A 304 1.72 0.29 -7.49
N SER A 305 1.39 1.40 -6.82
CA SER A 305 1.09 1.33 -5.39
C SER A 305 -0.18 0.49 -5.17
N GLY A 306 -0.27 -0.14 -4.01
CA GLY A 306 -1.46 -0.90 -3.64
C GLY A 306 -2.73 -0.06 -3.63
N ALA A 307 -2.63 1.16 -3.10
CA ALA A 307 -3.70 2.14 -3.06
C ALA A 307 -4.17 2.54 -4.46
N ASP A 308 -3.24 2.84 -5.39
CA ASP A 308 -3.61 3.23 -6.76
C ASP A 308 -4.24 2.07 -7.53
N LEU A 309 -3.74 0.84 -7.37
CA LEU A 309 -4.33 -0.35 -7.98
C LEU A 309 -5.79 -0.51 -7.51
N ALA A 310 -6.02 -0.39 -6.21
CA ALA A 310 -7.33 -0.54 -5.62
C ALA A 310 -8.29 0.60 -6.05
N GLN A 311 -7.80 1.84 -6.08
CA GLN A 311 -8.59 2.99 -6.49
C GLN A 311 -9.02 2.89 -7.95
N ARG A 312 -8.13 2.44 -8.84
CA ARG A 312 -8.47 2.17 -10.25
C ARG A 312 -9.50 1.06 -10.39
N GLY A 313 -9.36 -0.03 -9.62
CA GLY A 313 -10.35 -1.11 -9.58
C GLY A 313 -11.72 -0.66 -9.07
N TYR A 314 -11.75 0.14 -8.01
CA TYR A 314 -12.97 0.78 -7.49
C TYR A 314 -13.65 1.65 -8.55
N GLN A 315 -12.90 2.56 -9.19
CA GLN A 315 -13.44 3.44 -10.23
C GLN A 315 -14.02 2.64 -11.41
N GLN A 316 -13.36 1.57 -11.82
CA GLN A 316 -13.85 0.70 -12.87
C GLN A 316 -15.17 0.00 -12.47
N ALA A 317 -15.22 -0.59 -11.27
CA ALA A 317 -16.43 -1.24 -10.76
C ALA A 317 -17.59 -0.25 -10.59
N TRP A 318 -17.29 0.98 -10.16
CA TRP A 318 -18.26 2.06 -10.02
C TRP A 318 -18.84 2.50 -11.37
N VAL A 319 -18.02 2.64 -12.41
CA VAL A 319 -18.48 2.94 -13.78
C VAL A 319 -19.44 1.87 -14.30
N PHE A 320 -19.24 0.60 -13.93
CA PHE A 320 -20.16 -0.49 -14.28
C PHE A 320 -21.43 -0.55 -13.39
N GLY A 321 -21.57 0.31 -12.39
CA GLY A 321 -22.78 0.39 -11.55
C GLY A 321 -22.74 -0.45 -10.29
N THR A 322 -21.55 -0.86 -9.82
CA THR A 322 -21.41 -1.51 -8.50
C THR A 322 -21.85 -0.57 -7.37
N TYR A 323 -22.62 -1.10 -6.43
CA TYR A 323 -22.95 -0.41 -5.18
C TYR A 323 -21.82 -0.64 -4.18
N PHE A 324 -21.35 0.43 -3.55
CA PHE A 324 -20.33 0.34 -2.51
C PHE A 324 -20.85 0.90 -1.19
N LEU A 325 -20.63 0.13 -0.12
CA LEU A 325 -20.82 0.54 1.26
C LEU A 325 -19.47 0.51 1.97
N PHE A 326 -18.95 1.69 2.26
CA PHE A 326 -17.69 1.84 3.01
C PHE A 326 -17.95 2.14 4.47
N MET A 327 -17.00 1.78 5.33
CA MET A 327 -17.10 1.95 6.79
C MET A 327 -18.28 1.18 7.38
N ARG A 328 -18.58 0.03 6.78
CA ARG A 328 -19.69 -0.85 7.16
C ARG A 328 -19.20 -2.28 7.23
N GLU A 329 -19.73 -3.04 8.18
CA GLU A 329 -19.38 -4.45 8.33
C GLU A 329 -20.61 -5.33 8.25
N VAL A 330 -20.43 -6.52 7.69
CA VAL A 330 -21.42 -7.59 7.76
C VAL A 330 -21.23 -8.29 9.11
N GLU A 331 -22.21 -8.14 10.00
CA GLU A 331 -22.17 -8.67 11.35
C GLU A 331 -22.74 -10.10 11.42
N HIS A 332 -23.73 -10.37 10.57
CA HIS A 332 -24.43 -11.64 10.52
C HIS A 332 -24.78 -12.03 9.10
N LEU A 333 -24.77 -13.34 8.83
CA LEU A 333 -25.13 -13.91 7.54
C LEU A 333 -25.99 -15.15 7.76
N ASP A 334 -27.24 -15.07 7.32
CA ASP A 334 -28.19 -16.17 7.30
C ASP A 334 -28.45 -16.62 5.87
N VAL A 335 -28.90 -17.87 5.73
CA VAL A 335 -29.37 -18.43 4.46
C VAL A 335 -30.72 -19.10 4.67
N GLY A 336 -31.73 -18.67 3.92
CA GLY A 336 -33.08 -19.22 3.96
C GLY A 336 -33.69 -19.22 2.56
N ASP A 337 -34.39 -20.29 2.20
CA ASP A 337 -35.05 -20.45 0.89
C ASP A 337 -34.12 -20.17 -0.32
N GLY A 338 -32.82 -20.53 -0.19
CA GLY A 338 -31.82 -20.32 -1.25
C GLY A 338 -31.34 -18.87 -1.42
N VAL A 339 -31.70 -17.96 -0.51
CA VAL A 339 -31.28 -16.55 -0.52
C VAL A 339 -30.52 -16.20 0.76
N PHE A 340 -29.42 -15.47 0.62
CA PHE A 340 -28.66 -14.94 1.75
C PHE A 340 -29.30 -13.67 2.30
N THR A 341 -29.37 -13.55 3.62
CA THR A 341 -29.72 -12.31 4.31
C THR A 341 -28.53 -11.89 5.16
N ALA A 342 -27.95 -10.72 4.85
CA ALA A 342 -26.82 -10.16 5.58
C ALA A 342 -27.26 -8.95 6.41
N THR A 343 -26.90 -8.93 7.69
CA THR A 343 -27.09 -7.76 8.55
C THR A 343 -25.85 -6.89 8.47
N ILE A 344 -26.00 -5.66 7.97
CA ILE A 344 -24.94 -4.68 7.81
C ILE A 344 -25.07 -3.60 8.89
N SER A 345 -23.98 -3.31 9.59
CA SER A 345 -23.93 -2.30 10.66
C SER A 345 -24.49 -0.95 10.21
N ASP A 346 -25.35 -0.33 11.02
CA ASP A 346 -26.03 0.97 10.75
C ASP A 346 -26.80 1.09 9.41
N VAL A 347 -26.99 -0.01 8.67
CA VAL A 347 -27.71 -0.03 7.38
C VAL A 347 -28.91 -0.98 7.43
N GLY A 348 -28.80 -2.06 8.20
CA GLY A 348 -29.83 -3.09 8.33
C GLY A 348 -29.61 -4.27 7.40
N GLN A 349 -30.70 -4.98 7.09
CA GLN A 349 -30.64 -6.23 6.33
C GLN A 349 -30.63 -6.00 4.82
N VAL A 350 -29.75 -6.71 4.11
CA VAL A 350 -29.75 -6.83 2.65
C VAL A 350 -29.88 -8.29 2.25
N ARG A 351 -30.46 -8.55 1.08
CA ARG A 351 -30.64 -9.88 0.52
C ARG A 351 -29.77 -10.06 -0.71
N ALA A 352 -29.18 -11.24 -0.86
CA ALA A 352 -28.38 -11.59 -2.02
C ALA A 352 -28.60 -13.04 -2.45
N ARG A 353 -28.59 -13.30 -3.77
CA ARG A 353 -28.71 -14.67 -4.31
C ARG A 353 -27.43 -15.48 -4.09
N ALA A 354 -26.28 -14.80 -4.02
CA ALA A 354 -24.99 -15.40 -3.71
C ALA A 354 -24.10 -14.43 -2.94
N VAL A 355 -23.10 -14.99 -2.24
CA VAL A 355 -22.11 -14.23 -1.48
C VAL A 355 -20.71 -14.54 -2.00
N VAL A 356 -19.90 -13.52 -2.21
CA VAL A 356 -18.45 -13.64 -2.46
C VAL A 356 -17.71 -13.06 -1.26
N LEU A 357 -17.17 -13.94 -0.43
CA LEU A 357 -16.34 -13.58 0.70
C LEU A 357 -14.90 -13.33 0.23
N SER A 358 -14.45 -12.08 0.35
CA SER A 358 -13.14 -11.58 -0.08
C SER A 358 -12.47 -10.73 1.00
N SER A 359 -12.74 -11.03 2.28
CA SER A 359 -12.29 -10.26 3.44
C SER A 359 -10.78 -10.36 3.75
N GLY A 360 -10.03 -11.15 2.97
CA GLY A 360 -8.59 -11.32 3.10
C GLY A 360 -8.15 -11.82 4.48
N VAL A 361 -6.99 -11.32 4.93
CA VAL A 361 -6.34 -11.66 6.22
C VAL A 361 -5.85 -10.42 6.93
N SER A 362 -5.54 -10.55 8.23
CA SER A 362 -4.73 -9.59 8.98
C SER A 362 -3.38 -10.21 9.30
N TYR A 363 -2.29 -9.55 8.90
CA TYR A 363 -0.95 -9.96 9.32
C TYR A 363 -0.75 -9.67 10.81
N ARG A 364 -0.10 -10.60 11.51
CA ARG A 364 0.35 -10.33 12.88
C ARG A 364 1.46 -9.28 12.82
N ARG A 365 1.34 -8.25 13.65
CA ARG A 365 2.26 -7.11 13.73
C ARG A 365 3.30 -7.32 14.82
N LEU A 366 4.46 -6.68 14.70
CA LEU A 366 5.49 -6.71 15.75
C LEU A 366 5.09 -5.86 16.95
N GLY A 367 4.32 -4.78 16.72
CA GLY A 367 3.89 -3.86 17.78
C GLY A 367 4.98 -2.87 18.18
N VAL A 368 5.96 -2.62 17.30
CA VAL A 368 7.07 -1.68 17.51
C VAL A 368 6.83 -0.44 16.63
N PRO A 369 6.28 0.66 17.16
CA PRO A 369 5.79 1.79 16.36
C PRO A 369 6.79 2.34 15.34
N ASP A 370 8.06 2.47 15.72
CA ASP A 370 9.12 2.99 14.85
C ASP A 370 9.38 2.11 13.63
N LEU A 371 9.24 0.78 13.77
CA LEU A 371 9.33 -0.16 12.66
C LEU A 371 8.04 -0.21 11.85
N GLU A 372 6.88 -0.07 12.50
CA GLU A 372 5.59 -0.02 11.80
C GLU A 372 5.51 1.18 10.85
N ALA A 373 6.13 2.31 11.23
CA ALA A 373 6.25 3.51 10.41
C ALA A 373 7.11 3.31 9.14
N LEU A 374 7.99 2.31 9.13
CA LEU A 374 8.89 1.96 8.02
C LEU A 374 8.34 0.83 7.13
N SER A 375 7.05 0.49 7.27
CA SER A 375 6.38 -0.51 6.42
C SER A 375 6.46 -0.11 4.95
N GLY A 376 7.03 -0.98 4.11
CA GLY A 376 7.29 -0.71 2.69
C GLY A 376 8.51 0.17 2.41
N ALA A 377 9.25 0.57 3.45
CA ALA A 377 10.51 1.32 3.40
C ALA A 377 11.61 0.54 4.15
N GLY A 378 11.78 -0.73 3.80
CA GLY A 378 12.70 -1.66 4.46
C GLY A 378 12.04 -2.63 5.44
N VAL A 379 10.81 -2.41 5.89
CA VAL A 379 10.04 -3.41 6.68
C VAL A 379 8.92 -4.02 5.83
N TYR A 380 8.88 -5.35 5.75
CA TYR A 380 7.99 -6.10 4.87
C TYR A 380 7.23 -7.20 5.62
N TYR A 381 5.92 -7.34 5.36
CA TYR A 381 5.05 -8.37 5.96
C TYR A 381 4.78 -9.50 4.97
N GLY A 382 5.86 -10.14 4.54
CA GLY A 382 5.92 -11.10 3.44
C GLY A 382 7.28 -10.98 2.74
N ALA A 383 7.70 -12.01 2.00
CA ALA A 383 8.96 -12.00 1.26
C ALA A 383 8.68 -12.10 -0.25
N ASN A 384 8.72 -10.96 -0.96
CA ASN A 384 8.54 -10.94 -2.41
C ASN A 384 9.88 -11.05 -3.15
N VAL A 385 9.87 -11.72 -4.30
CA VAL A 385 11.08 -11.95 -5.13
C VAL A 385 11.77 -10.65 -5.55
N SER A 386 11.00 -9.61 -5.84
CA SER A 386 11.52 -8.31 -6.27
C SER A 386 12.23 -7.53 -5.16
N GLU A 387 11.86 -7.75 -3.89
CA GLU A 387 12.54 -7.14 -2.74
C GLU A 387 13.87 -7.86 -2.50
N ALA A 388 13.89 -9.20 -2.62
CA ALA A 388 15.10 -10.00 -2.45
C ALA A 388 16.20 -9.66 -3.47
N GLN A 389 15.86 -9.50 -4.75
CA GLN A 389 16.82 -9.03 -5.77
C GLN A 389 17.38 -7.64 -5.45
N GLY A 390 16.53 -6.77 -4.91
CA GLY A 390 16.92 -5.44 -4.48
C GLY A 390 17.97 -5.42 -3.37
N LEU A 391 17.97 -6.44 -2.52
CA LEU A 391 18.91 -6.59 -1.41
C LEU A 391 20.21 -7.31 -1.78
N THR A 392 20.56 -7.36 -3.07
CA THR A 392 21.81 -7.99 -3.52
C THR A 392 23.03 -7.31 -2.90
N GLY A 393 23.85 -8.08 -2.18
CA GLY A 393 25.03 -7.57 -1.47
C GLY A 393 24.71 -6.78 -0.18
N LEU A 394 23.47 -6.82 0.30
CA LEU A 394 23.01 -6.10 1.51
C LEU A 394 22.63 -7.07 2.63
N GLN A 395 22.24 -6.54 3.80
CA GLN A 395 21.89 -7.36 4.97
C GLN A 395 20.38 -7.40 5.21
N ALA A 396 19.83 -8.61 5.37
CA ALA A 396 18.42 -8.82 5.66
C ALA A 396 18.20 -9.49 7.02
N VAL A 397 17.10 -9.18 7.68
CA VAL A 397 16.60 -9.83 8.89
C VAL A 397 15.25 -10.44 8.59
N VAL A 398 15.05 -11.71 8.95
CA VAL A 398 13.76 -12.41 8.85
C VAL A 398 13.31 -12.76 10.26
N VAL A 399 12.08 -12.43 10.64
CA VAL A 399 11.50 -12.80 11.94
C VAL A 399 10.36 -13.80 11.76
N GLY A 400 10.49 -14.98 12.36
CA GLY A 400 9.49 -16.04 12.31
C GLY A 400 10.09 -17.44 12.34
N GLY A 401 9.41 -18.39 12.97
CA GLY A 401 9.88 -19.79 13.11
C GLY A 401 9.17 -20.80 12.20
N GLY A 402 8.34 -20.34 11.26
CA GLY A 402 7.53 -21.21 10.39
C GLY A 402 8.17 -21.50 9.03
N ASN A 403 7.56 -22.41 8.27
CA ASN A 403 7.96 -22.72 6.88
C ASN A 403 8.12 -21.47 5.99
N SER A 404 7.21 -20.51 6.09
CA SER A 404 7.30 -19.27 5.28
C SER A 404 8.55 -18.46 5.61
N ALA A 405 8.99 -18.43 6.87
CA ALA A 405 10.23 -17.77 7.28
C ALA A 405 11.45 -18.51 6.73
N GLY A 406 11.48 -19.85 6.84
CA GLY A 406 12.57 -20.66 6.27
C GLY A 406 12.70 -20.50 4.76
N GLN A 407 11.59 -20.50 4.03
CA GLN A 407 11.58 -20.24 2.59
C GLN A 407 12.07 -18.84 2.24
N ALA A 408 11.68 -17.82 3.01
CA ALA A 408 12.17 -16.46 2.84
C ALA A 408 13.69 -16.37 3.04
N VAL A 409 14.22 -16.99 4.10
CA VAL A 409 15.67 -17.03 4.37
C VAL A 409 16.44 -17.67 3.21
N VAL A 410 16.02 -18.87 2.77
CA VAL A 410 16.68 -19.59 1.66
C VAL A 410 16.62 -18.79 0.36
N HIS A 411 15.55 -18.03 0.15
CA HIS A 411 15.43 -17.16 -1.02
C HIS A 411 16.36 -15.94 -0.92
N LEU A 412 16.34 -15.22 0.20
CA LEU A 412 17.15 -14.02 0.45
C LEU A 412 18.65 -14.32 0.46
N ALA A 413 19.05 -15.47 1.01
CA ALA A 413 20.46 -15.89 1.08
C ALA A 413 21.13 -16.03 -0.29
N ARG A 414 20.37 -16.07 -1.40
CA ARG A 414 20.91 -16.09 -2.76
C ARG A 414 21.38 -14.71 -3.25
N TYR A 415 20.93 -13.64 -2.59
CA TYR A 415 21.16 -12.25 -3.00
C TYR A 415 21.92 -11.48 -1.92
N CYS A 416 21.50 -11.59 -0.67
CA CYS A 416 22.05 -10.83 0.44
C CYS A 416 23.49 -11.26 0.78
N GLU A 417 24.30 -10.30 1.25
CA GLU A 417 25.60 -10.57 1.87
C GLU A 417 25.41 -11.41 3.14
N GLN A 418 24.39 -11.08 3.95
CA GLN A 418 24.03 -11.81 5.16
C GLN A 418 22.52 -11.80 5.39
N VAL A 419 21.98 -12.91 5.89
CA VAL A 419 20.58 -13.01 6.35
C VAL A 419 20.54 -13.47 7.81
N THR A 420 19.94 -12.66 8.69
CA THR A 420 19.72 -13.05 10.09
C THR A 420 18.30 -13.56 10.29
N LEU A 421 18.12 -14.81 10.69
CA LEU A 421 16.84 -15.39 11.07
C LEU A 421 16.63 -15.29 12.58
N VAL A 422 15.59 -14.56 13.00
CA VAL A 422 15.20 -14.35 14.40
C VAL A 422 13.97 -15.18 14.73
N VAL A 423 14.10 -16.05 15.73
CA VAL A 423 13.05 -16.98 16.14
C VAL A 423 12.86 -16.90 17.65
N ARG A 424 11.60 -16.74 18.09
CA ARG A 424 11.25 -16.65 19.52
C ARG A 424 11.42 -17.96 20.28
N GLY A 425 11.32 -19.08 19.59
CA GLY A 425 11.53 -20.41 20.17
C GLY A 425 13.02 -20.76 20.24
N ASP A 426 13.30 -21.76 21.05
CA ASP A 426 14.61 -22.36 21.29
C ASP A 426 15.00 -23.39 20.21
N ASP A 427 14.08 -23.72 19.29
CA ASP A 427 14.26 -24.70 18.22
C ASP A 427 13.52 -24.31 16.93
N LEU A 428 14.17 -24.53 15.78
CA LEU A 428 13.55 -24.33 14.46
C LEU A 428 12.57 -25.46 14.11
N GLY A 429 12.82 -26.68 14.59
CA GLY A 429 12.07 -27.89 14.23
C GLY A 429 10.60 -27.90 14.66
N GLN A 430 10.23 -27.09 15.66
CA GLN A 430 8.83 -26.97 16.11
C GLN A 430 7.89 -26.39 15.05
N GLY A 431 8.37 -25.43 14.25
CA GLY A 431 7.55 -24.68 13.29
C GLY A 431 7.97 -24.85 11.82
N MET A 432 9.17 -25.37 11.58
CA MET A 432 9.77 -25.47 10.25
C MET A 432 10.02 -26.93 9.86
N SER A 433 9.72 -27.28 8.61
CA SER A 433 9.96 -28.62 8.06
C SER A 433 11.45 -28.97 8.07
N ALA A 434 11.78 -30.23 8.37
CA ALA A 434 13.16 -30.69 8.56
C ALA A 434 14.11 -30.30 7.40
N TYR A 435 13.68 -30.45 6.14
CA TYR A 435 14.50 -30.07 4.99
C TYR A 435 14.85 -28.58 4.96
N LEU A 436 13.93 -27.71 5.40
CA LEU A 436 14.17 -26.26 5.46
C LEU A 436 15.14 -25.93 6.59
N VAL A 437 15.01 -26.60 7.74
CA VAL A 437 15.95 -26.44 8.86
C VAL A 437 17.37 -26.77 8.40
N GLU A 438 17.56 -27.93 7.75
CA GLU A 438 18.85 -28.33 7.19
C GLU A 438 19.38 -27.31 6.16
N THR A 439 18.51 -26.83 5.26
CA THR A 439 18.91 -25.85 4.24
C THR A 439 19.32 -24.51 4.84
N VAL A 440 18.58 -24.03 5.85
CA VAL A 440 18.85 -22.78 6.57
C VAL A 440 20.18 -22.88 7.34
N GLN A 441 20.41 -23.99 8.04
CA GLN A 441 21.64 -24.21 8.81
C GLN A 441 22.88 -24.42 7.93
N ALA A 442 22.71 -24.98 6.73
CA ALA A 442 23.80 -25.19 5.78
C ALA A 442 24.21 -23.93 5.00
N ALA A 443 23.40 -22.87 5.01
CA ALA A 443 23.66 -21.66 4.26
C ALA A 443 24.76 -20.81 4.94
N PRO A 444 25.90 -20.54 4.29
CA PRO A 444 27.08 -19.95 4.94
C PRO A 444 26.92 -18.48 5.32
N ASN A 445 25.98 -17.78 4.69
CA ASN A 445 25.65 -16.38 4.94
C ASN A 445 24.38 -16.20 5.79
N VAL A 446 23.90 -17.28 6.44
CA VAL A 446 22.73 -17.22 7.32
C VAL A 446 23.15 -17.31 8.78
N VAL A 447 22.66 -16.38 9.58
CA VAL A 447 22.83 -16.36 11.04
C VAL A 447 21.50 -16.63 11.70
N VAL A 448 21.41 -17.70 12.50
CA VAL A 448 20.19 -18.03 13.25
C VAL A 448 20.32 -17.51 14.68
N ARG A 449 19.32 -16.73 15.13
CA ARG A 449 19.15 -16.25 16.50
C ARG A 449 17.89 -16.89 17.08
N LEU A 450 18.08 -17.92 17.89
CA LEU A 450 17.02 -18.60 18.65
C LEU A 450 16.78 -17.86 19.97
N ASP A 451 15.66 -18.14 20.63
CA ASP A 451 15.23 -17.45 21.85
C ASP A 451 15.32 -15.93 21.73
N ALA A 452 15.03 -15.39 20.55
CA ALA A 452 15.26 -13.98 20.24
C ALA A 452 14.00 -13.30 19.70
N GLU A 453 13.88 -12.01 19.95
CA GLU A 453 12.79 -11.19 19.43
C GLU A 453 13.24 -9.78 19.03
N ILE A 454 12.49 -9.18 18.11
CA ILE A 454 12.69 -7.77 17.73
C ILE A 454 11.95 -6.88 18.74
N THR A 455 12.68 -5.98 19.39
CA THR A 455 12.10 -5.04 20.39
C THR A 455 12.15 -3.58 19.96
N GLY A 456 12.93 -3.26 18.92
CA GLY A 456 13.14 -1.90 18.45
C GLY A 456 13.78 -1.85 17.08
N GLY A 457 14.01 -0.64 16.57
CA GLY A 457 14.69 -0.40 15.29
C GLY A 457 14.36 0.97 14.74
N GLY A 458 14.86 1.28 13.54
CA GLY A 458 14.59 2.54 12.87
C GLY A 458 15.61 2.92 11.81
N GLY A 459 15.50 4.14 11.32
CA GLY A 459 16.40 4.80 10.36
C GLY A 459 15.75 6.08 9.83
N ASP A 460 16.49 6.84 9.02
CA ASP A 460 16.00 8.12 8.48
C ASP A 460 15.21 7.88 7.17
N GLY A 461 13.89 7.76 7.29
CA GLY A 461 12.98 7.53 6.16
C GLY A 461 13.03 6.11 5.56
N ARG A 462 13.96 5.25 6.00
CA ARG A 462 14.05 3.82 5.67
C ARG A 462 14.64 3.02 6.82
N LEU A 463 14.52 1.70 6.78
CA LEU A 463 15.19 0.82 7.75
C LEU A 463 16.72 0.88 7.58
N GLU A 464 17.40 1.07 8.71
CA GLU A 464 18.88 1.00 8.82
C GLU A 464 19.31 0.00 9.90
N ARG A 465 18.49 -0.18 10.94
CA ARG A 465 18.79 -1.08 12.05
C ARG A 465 17.55 -1.68 12.70
N VAL A 466 17.73 -2.84 13.31
CA VAL A 466 16.78 -3.46 14.26
C VAL A 466 17.46 -3.69 15.60
N VAL A 467 16.68 -3.80 16.67
CA VAL A 467 17.16 -4.20 17.99
C VAL A 467 16.66 -5.61 18.27
N ILE A 468 17.58 -6.53 18.45
CA ILE A 468 17.31 -7.93 18.77
C ILE A 468 17.56 -8.12 20.26
N ARG A 469 16.54 -8.60 20.98
CA ARG A 469 16.65 -9.02 22.38
C ARG A 469 16.78 -10.53 22.46
N ASP A 470 17.83 -11.01 23.11
CA ASP A 470 17.92 -12.38 23.60
C ASP A 470 16.99 -12.54 24.81
N ARG A 471 16.01 -13.43 24.72
CA ARG A 471 14.96 -13.62 25.72
C ARG A 471 15.46 -14.37 26.95
N SER A 472 16.56 -15.12 26.83
CA SER A 472 17.14 -15.89 27.95
C SER A 472 17.97 -14.99 28.87
N SER A 473 18.74 -14.07 28.28
CA SER A 473 19.66 -13.18 29.00
C SER A 473 19.11 -11.76 29.19
N GLY A 474 18.13 -11.35 28.37
CA GLY A 474 17.60 -9.99 28.33
C GLY A 474 18.49 -8.98 27.61
N VAL A 475 19.63 -9.40 27.06
CA VAL A 475 20.57 -8.52 26.36
C VAL A 475 19.95 -8.04 25.05
N GLU A 476 20.05 -6.73 24.79
CA GLU A 476 19.62 -6.10 23.54
C GLU A 476 20.83 -5.70 22.69
N GLU A 477 20.80 -6.08 21.42
CA GLU A 477 21.84 -5.79 20.45
C GLU A 477 21.25 -5.04 19.25
N PRO A 478 21.76 -3.83 18.91
CA PRO A 478 21.43 -3.19 17.65
C PRO A 478 22.17 -3.88 16.50
N VAL A 479 21.43 -4.32 15.49
CA VAL A 479 21.94 -5.01 14.30
C VAL A 479 21.59 -4.19 13.06
N HIS A 480 22.57 -3.98 12.19
CA HIS A 480 22.35 -3.33 10.91
C HIS A 480 21.41 -4.18 10.04
N ALA A 481 20.44 -3.54 9.38
CA ALA A 481 19.49 -4.22 8.53
C ALA A 481 18.99 -3.30 7.42
N ASP A 482 19.19 -3.69 6.16
CA ASP A 482 18.63 -3.01 5.00
C ASP A 482 17.18 -3.46 4.72
N GLY A 483 16.83 -4.66 5.19
CA GLY A 483 15.48 -5.20 5.08
C GLY A 483 15.08 -6.06 6.28
N LEU A 484 13.86 -5.88 6.79
CA LEU A 484 13.23 -6.69 7.83
C LEU A 484 11.98 -7.38 7.25
N PHE A 485 11.95 -8.71 7.25
CA PHE A 485 10.87 -9.54 6.74
C PHE A 485 10.13 -10.21 7.89
N VAL A 486 8.91 -9.76 8.15
CA VAL A 486 8.05 -10.21 9.25
C VAL A 486 7.18 -11.37 8.81
N MET A 487 7.57 -12.58 9.22
CA MET A 487 7.01 -13.87 8.82
C MET A 487 6.35 -14.61 10.00
N ILE A 488 5.62 -13.88 10.85
CA ILE A 488 4.99 -14.41 12.08
C ILE A 488 3.53 -14.86 11.93
N GLY A 489 3.02 -14.83 10.69
CA GLY A 489 1.71 -15.37 10.32
C GLY A 489 0.64 -14.31 10.01
N ALA A 490 -0.46 -14.78 9.44
CA ALA A 490 -1.65 -13.99 9.12
C ALA A 490 -2.91 -14.78 9.51
N GLU A 491 -3.95 -14.06 9.91
CA GLU A 491 -5.20 -14.63 10.42
C GLU A 491 -6.40 -14.14 9.60
N PRO A 492 -7.27 -15.04 9.12
CA PRO A 492 -8.50 -14.66 8.44
C PRO A 492 -9.56 -14.22 9.48
N ARG A 493 -10.32 -13.17 9.17
CA ARG A 493 -11.40 -12.67 10.02
C ARG A 493 -12.72 -13.38 9.71
N THR A 494 -12.79 -14.66 10.05
CA THR A 494 -13.90 -15.56 9.68
C THR A 494 -14.73 -16.03 10.86
N SER A 495 -14.39 -15.64 12.10
CA SER A 495 -15.06 -16.10 13.33
C SER A 495 -16.57 -15.85 13.34
N TRP A 496 -17.01 -14.74 12.75
CA TRP A 496 -18.41 -14.31 12.66
C TRP A 496 -19.26 -15.14 11.69
N LEU A 497 -18.64 -15.90 10.78
CA LEU A 497 -19.38 -16.70 9.80
C LEU A 497 -20.19 -17.82 10.50
N PRO A 498 -21.25 -18.33 9.87
CA PRO A 498 -21.98 -19.51 10.36
C PRO A 498 -21.08 -20.75 10.47
N VAL A 499 -21.49 -21.69 11.34
CA VAL A 499 -20.80 -22.99 11.53
C VAL A 499 -20.87 -23.86 10.26
N SER A 500 -21.88 -23.65 9.41
CA SER A 500 -22.01 -24.32 8.11
C SER A 500 -20.89 -23.97 7.13
N VAL A 501 -20.22 -22.83 7.33
CA VAL A 501 -19.04 -22.43 6.55
C VAL A 501 -17.79 -23.07 7.18
N GLY A 502 -17.36 -24.17 6.58
CA GLY A 502 -16.23 -24.99 6.97
C GLY A 502 -14.93 -24.21 6.90
N ARG A 503 -14.12 -24.36 7.96
CA ARG A 503 -12.84 -23.70 8.12
C ARG A 503 -11.76 -24.73 8.44
N ASP A 504 -10.54 -24.47 8.01
CA ASP A 504 -9.39 -25.24 8.47
C ASP A 504 -9.00 -24.88 9.92
N ARG A 505 -7.99 -25.57 10.46
CA ARG A 505 -7.49 -25.36 11.83
C ARG A 505 -6.92 -23.96 12.08
N LEU A 506 -6.64 -23.19 11.03
CA LEU A 506 -6.11 -21.83 11.10
C LEU A 506 -7.21 -20.78 10.82
N GLY A 507 -8.45 -21.23 10.62
CA GLY A 507 -9.62 -20.38 10.40
C GLY A 507 -9.89 -20.00 8.95
N PHE A 508 -9.12 -20.49 7.96
CA PHE A 508 -9.36 -20.17 6.56
C PHE A 508 -10.54 -20.96 6.01
N VAL A 509 -11.31 -20.35 5.11
CA VAL A 509 -12.51 -20.98 4.53
C VAL A 509 -12.13 -22.09 3.56
N LEU A 510 -12.71 -23.27 3.73
CA LEU A 510 -12.58 -24.40 2.81
C LEU A 510 -13.45 -24.13 1.58
N ALA A 511 -12.92 -24.37 0.38
CA ALA A 511 -13.63 -24.17 -0.87
C ALA A 511 -13.29 -25.24 -1.91
N GLY A 512 -14.17 -25.45 -2.89
CA GLY A 512 -13.97 -26.37 -4.00
C GLY A 512 -13.65 -27.79 -3.53
N THR A 513 -12.49 -28.31 -3.94
CA THR A 513 -12.04 -29.66 -3.56
C THR A 513 -11.92 -29.85 -2.06
N ASP A 514 -11.48 -28.82 -1.31
CA ASP A 514 -11.33 -28.90 0.14
C ASP A 514 -12.70 -28.87 0.83
N ALA A 515 -13.66 -28.12 0.29
CA ALA A 515 -15.04 -28.15 0.76
C ALA A 515 -15.68 -29.53 0.54
N SER A 516 -15.47 -30.13 -0.63
CA SER A 516 -15.94 -31.49 -0.94
C SER A 516 -15.32 -32.54 0.00
N ALA A 517 -13.99 -32.50 0.17
CA ALA A 517 -13.27 -33.45 1.03
C ALA A 517 -13.60 -33.31 2.54
N SER A 518 -14.18 -32.18 2.95
CA SER A 518 -14.55 -31.94 4.36
C SER A 518 -15.72 -32.79 4.85
N GLY A 519 -16.50 -33.38 3.94
CA GLY A 519 -17.74 -34.11 4.26
C GLY A 519 -18.90 -33.22 4.72
N ARG A 520 -18.77 -31.89 4.63
CA ARG A 520 -19.81 -30.91 5.02
C ARG A 520 -20.63 -30.38 3.85
N TRP A 521 -20.29 -30.76 2.63
CA TRP A 521 -21.01 -30.35 1.44
C TRP A 521 -22.36 -31.08 1.33
N THR A 522 -23.43 -30.34 1.01
CA THR A 522 -24.82 -30.84 1.12
C THR A 522 -25.53 -31.05 -0.21
N GLU A 523 -25.00 -30.57 -1.33
CA GLU A 523 -25.64 -30.70 -2.65
C GLU A 523 -25.17 -31.95 -3.39
N ASP A 524 -26.01 -32.47 -4.29
CA ASP A 524 -25.67 -33.64 -5.12
C ASP A 524 -24.55 -33.37 -6.13
N ARG A 525 -24.39 -32.11 -6.55
CA ARG A 525 -23.31 -31.69 -7.45
C ARG A 525 -22.00 -31.49 -6.71
N VAL A 526 -20.88 -31.51 -7.41
CA VAL A 526 -19.59 -31.08 -6.85
C VAL A 526 -19.63 -29.55 -6.60
N PRO A 527 -19.04 -29.04 -5.49
CA PRO A 527 -18.89 -27.60 -5.30
C PRO A 527 -18.08 -26.97 -6.44
N PHE A 528 -18.41 -25.75 -6.84
CA PHE A 528 -17.58 -25.01 -7.79
C PHE A 528 -16.20 -24.69 -7.16
N PRO A 529 -15.16 -24.40 -7.97
CA PRO A 529 -13.79 -24.24 -7.46
C PRO A 529 -13.60 -23.27 -6.28
N TYR A 530 -14.40 -22.19 -6.20
CA TYR A 530 -14.34 -21.21 -5.12
C TYR A 530 -15.52 -21.29 -4.16
N GLU A 531 -16.42 -22.25 -4.35
CA GLU A 531 -17.61 -22.40 -3.51
C GLU A 531 -17.26 -23.09 -2.20
N SER A 532 -17.71 -22.51 -1.09
CA SER A 532 -17.48 -23.03 0.25
C SER A 532 -18.33 -24.26 0.54
N THR A 533 -18.25 -24.78 1.77
CA THR A 533 -19.17 -25.84 2.21
C THR A 533 -20.63 -25.37 2.33
N GLN A 534 -20.88 -24.05 2.29
CA GLN A 534 -22.21 -23.46 2.19
C GLN A 534 -22.51 -23.16 0.71
N PRO A 535 -23.47 -23.85 0.07
CA PRO A 535 -23.84 -23.61 -1.33
C PRO A 535 -24.20 -22.15 -1.58
N GLY A 536 -23.72 -21.58 -2.69
CA GLY A 536 -23.91 -20.17 -3.05
C GLY A 536 -23.01 -19.16 -2.32
N LEU A 537 -22.24 -19.59 -1.31
CA LEU A 537 -21.19 -18.77 -0.69
C LEU A 537 -19.84 -19.16 -1.27
N PHE A 538 -19.18 -18.22 -1.93
CA PHE A 538 -17.86 -18.38 -2.52
C PHE A 538 -16.80 -17.67 -1.67
N ALA A 539 -15.62 -18.25 -1.54
CA ALA A 539 -14.47 -17.64 -0.88
C ALA A 539 -13.35 -17.43 -1.90
N VAL A 540 -12.83 -16.20 -2.01
CA VAL A 540 -11.77 -15.85 -2.97
C VAL A 540 -10.67 -15.02 -2.32
N GLY A 541 -9.45 -15.18 -2.84
CA GLY A 541 -8.27 -14.51 -2.30
C GLY A 541 -7.89 -15.03 -0.92
N ASP A 542 -7.24 -14.19 -0.12
CA ASP A 542 -6.49 -14.64 1.05
C ASP A 542 -7.35 -15.18 2.19
N VAL A 543 -8.68 -15.04 2.17
CA VAL A 543 -9.57 -15.66 3.16
C VAL A 543 -9.72 -17.18 2.96
N ARG A 544 -9.43 -17.66 1.75
CA ARG A 544 -9.57 -19.07 1.34
C ARG A 544 -8.36 -19.89 1.79
N SER A 545 -8.61 -21.14 2.21
CA SER A 545 -7.55 -22.10 2.51
C SER A 545 -6.79 -22.46 1.23
N GLY A 546 -5.47 -22.65 1.36
CA GLY A 546 -4.60 -22.98 0.23
C GLY A 546 -4.44 -21.89 -0.85
N SER A 547 -4.95 -20.66 -0.64
CA SER A 547 -4.75 -19.56 -1.60
C SER A 547 -3.27 -19.16 -1.71
N VAL A 548 -2.85 -18.64 -2.87
CA VAL A 548 -1.43 -18.29 -3.16
C VAL A 548 -0.94 -17.03 -2.41
N LYS A 549 -1.82 -16.27 -1.74
CA LYS A 549 -1.50 -15.04 -1.00
C LYS A 549 -0.77 -14.00 -1.86
N ARG A 550 -1.29 -13.76 -3.07
CA ARG A 550 -0.73 -12.80 -4.04
C ARG A 550 -1.85 -11.98 -4.68
N VAL A 551 -1.58 -10.69 -4.90
CA VAL A 551 -2.53 -9.75 -5.52
C VAL A 551 -3.03 -10.24 -6.87
N ALA A 552 -2.15 -10.69 -7.77
CA ALA A 552 -2.55 -11.20 -9.08
C ALA A 552 -3.44 -12.45 -9.00
N SER A 553 -3.13 -13.37 -8.07
CA SER A 553 -3.97 -14.55 -7.82
C SER A 553 -5.33 -14.15 -7.28
N ALA A 554 -5.36 -13.24 -6.30
CA ALA A 554 -6.59 -12.73 -5.69
C ALA A 554 -7.50 -12.07 -6.73
N VAL A 555 -6.95 -11.23 -7.61
CA VAL A 555 -7.70 -10.64 -8.74
C VAL A 555 -8.21 -11.72 -9.71
N GLY A 556 -7.38 -12.71 -10.03
CA GLY A 556 -7.79 -13.84 -10.89
C GLY A 556 -8.96 -14.63 -10.29
N GLU A 557 -8.88 -14.99 -9.00
CA GLU A 557 -9.96 -15.71 -8.29
C GLU A 557 -11.25 -14.87 -8.25
N GLY A 558 -11.14 -13.57 -7.93
CA GLY A 558 -12.27 -12.65 -7.90
C GLY A 558 -12.91 -12.41 -9.28
N SER A 559 -12.14 -12.47 -10.36
CA SER A 559 -12.69 -12.42 -11.72
C SER A 559 -13.40 -13.74 -12.08
N VAL A 560 -12.72 -14.87 -11.90
CA VAL A 560 -13.21 -16.18 -12.34
C VAL A 560 -14.48 -16.61 -11.60
N VAL A 561 -14.66 -16.22 -10.33
CA VAL A 561 -15.85 -16.59 -9.54
C VAL A 561 -17.16 -16.09 -10.18
N VAL A 562 -17.14 -14.99 -10.94
CA VAL A 562 -18.33 -14.46 -11.63
C VAL A 562 -18.89 -15.45 -12.65
N SER A 563 -18.03 -16.18 -13.36
CA SER A 563 -18.48 -17.26 -14.25
C SER A 563 -19.19 -18.40 -13.51
N GLN A 564 -18.80 -18.68 -12.26
CA GLN A 564 -19.41 -19.70 -11.39
C GLN A 564 -20.75 -19.21 -10.85
N LEU A 565 -20.86 -17.91 -10.53
CA LEU A 565 -22.12 -17.27 -10.17
C LEU A 565 -23.15 -17.39 -11.29
N HIS A 566 -22.78 -17.12 -12.54
CA HIS A 566 -23.67 -17.32 -13.69
C HIS A 566 -24.07 -18.79 -13.93
N GLN A 567 -23.23 -19.76 -13.54
CA GLN A 567 -23.58 -21.17 -13.60
C GLN A 567 -24.57 -21.55 -12.50
N LEU A 568 -24.32 -21.09 -11.27
CA LEU A 568 -25.23 -21.26 -10.13
C LEU A 568 -26.62 -20.70 -10.46
N PHE A 569 -26.70 -19.49 -11.00
CA PHE A 569 -27.96 -18.81 -11.33
C PHE A 569 -28.74 -19.45 -12.50
N ARG A 570 -28.12 -20.35 -13.27
CA ARG A 570 -28.78 -21.12 -14.34
C ARG A 570 -29.35 -22.44 -13.85
N GLN A 571 -28.94 -22.92 -12.67
CA GLN A 571 -29.51 -24.14 -12.10
C GLN A 571 -30.93 -23.84 -11.62
N PRO A 572 -31.95 -24.60 -12.06
CA PRO A 572 -33.30 -24.44 -11.53
C PRO A 572 -33.28 -24.73 -10.03
N HIS A 573 -33.83 -23.82 -9.22
CA HIS A 573 -34.13 -24.11 -7.83
C HIS A 573 -35.15 -25.26 -7.81
N GLY A 574 -34.72 -26.42 -7.30
CA GLY A 574 -35.52 -27.64 -7.24
C GLY A 574 -36.73 -27.51 -6.33
#